data_AF-A0A4R4RST9-F1
#
_entry.id   AF-A0A4R4RST9-F1
#
_cell.length_a   1.000
_cell.length_b   1.000
_cell.length_c   1.000
_cell.angle_alpha   90.00
_cell.angle_beta   90.00
_cell.angle_gamma   90.00
#
_symmetry.space_group_name_H-M   'P 1'
#
loop_
_entity.id
_entity.type
_entity.pdbx_description
1 polymer ?
#
loop_
_entity_poly.entity_id
_entity_poly.type
_entity_poly.pdbx_seq_one_letter_code
_entity_poly.pdbx_strand_id
1 'polypeptide(L)'
;MRQADEPPFDLGVVGDGDGDAGESPSSSPAASGGRWRWVALAAAVAVGALLGVVVSGARHDAAELNDVGVVVGGLTGWTGMASQGEPASAGMQLLNVGEREIEILGFGADGLSIEPGSPDPEPVPAPPGEWVVVEQQGLVPDCAADPPEYLNVRFLDAAGEERVVRAGDLPEYGLIATLWSSCRYGEQLFIDEPEVVTTDATSIVMDVTIMNDGREPATVHELGADSPGLRAQPAGLPVTVSPGDRVTLAVTWTVSACADARQFFDVYLTSTLTEGADPRDNPMNMYPVMGPARAELVRLVDRACESEG
;
A
#
# COMPACT_ATOMS: atom_id res chain seq x y z
N MET A 1 34.46 -13.13 -25.31
CA MET A 1 33.90 -13.70 -24.07
C MET A 1 33.30 -15.03 -24.43
N ARG A 2 33.72 -16.12 -23.78
CA ARG A 2 33.21 -17.48 -24.03
C ARG A 2 32.02 -17.70 -23.09
N GLN A 3 30.87 -17.96 -23.67
CA GLN A 3 29.63 -18.32 -22.97
C GLN A 3 29.81 -19.76 -22.48
N ALA A 4 29.73 -19.98 -21.17
CA ALA A 4 29.81 -21.30 -20.57
C ALA A 4 28.40 -21.91 -20.57
N ASP A 5 28.29 -23.13 -21.11
CA ASP A 5 27.11 -23.97 -21.02
C ASP A 5 26.96 -24.49 -19.58
N GLU A 6 25.96 -23.99 -18.85
CA GLU A 6 25.52 -24.60 -17.60
C GLU A 6 24.57 -25.78 -17.89
N PRO A 7 24.79 -26.97 -17.30
CA PRO A 7 23.89 -28.11 -17.48
C PRO A 7 22.55 -27.91 -16.76
N PRO A 8 21.47 -28.53 -17.27
CA PRO A 8 20.13 -28.36 -16.71
C PRO A 8 20.01 -28.95 -15.29
N PHE A 9 19.24 -28.25 -14.46
CA PHE A 9 18.89 -28.66 -13.10
C PHE A 9 18.13 -30.00 -13.10
N ASP A 10 18.70 -31.00 -12.43
CA ASP A 10 18.08 -32.31 -12.18
C ASP A 10 17.23 -32.24 -10.91
N LEU A 11 15.92 -32.17 -11.07
CA LEU A 11 14.96 -32.25 -9.97
C LEU A 11 14.71 -33.73 -9.67
N GLY A 12 15.50 -34.27 -8.74
CA GLY A 12 15.43 -35.66 -8.31
C GLY A 12 14.01 -36.13 -8.00
N VAL A 13 13.67 -37.32 -8.54
CA VAL A 13 12.37 -37.97 -8.38
C VAL A 13 12.21 -38.43 -6.94
N VAL A 14 11.18 -37.91 -6.26
CA VAL A 14 10.74 -38.41 -4.94
C VAL A 14 10.06 -39.76 -5.17
N GLY A 15 10.68 -40.83 -4.69
CA GLY A 15 10.11 -42.18 -4.74
C GLY A 15 8.94 -42.34 -3.77
N ASP A 16 7.93 -43.08 -4.19
CA ASP A 16 6.84 -43.58 -3.34
C ASP A 16 7.41 -44.44 -2.22
N GLY A 17 7.34 -43.92 -0.99
CA GLY A 17 7.66 -44.65 0.22
C GLY A 17 6.50 -45.55 0.61
N ASP A 18 6.55 -46.81 0.18
CA ASP A 18 5.82 -47.91 0.82
C ASP A 18 6.37 -48.09 2.25
N GLY A 19 5.66 -47.49 3.21
CA GLY A 19 5.93 -47.56 4.64
C GLY A 19 4.98 -48.52 5.34
N ASP A 20 5.56 -49.65 5.73
CA ASP A 20 5.00 -50.83 6.36
C ASP A 20 3.97 -50.64 7.49
N ALA A 21 3.10 -51.65 7.58
CA ALA A 21 2.08 -51.83 8.58
C ALA A 21 2.65 -52.09 9.97
N GLY A 22 2.12 -51.37 10.97
CA GLY A 22 2.34 -51.66 12.37
C GLY A 22 1.27 -51.02 13.24
N GLU A 23 0.28 -51.82 13.65
CA GLU A 23 -0.03 -52.12 15.06
C GLU A 23 -1.53 -52.45 15.22
N SER A 24 -1.80 -53.70 15.56
CA SER A 24 -3.15 -54.19 15.91
C SER A 24 -3.46 -53.88 17.37
N PRO A 25 -4.65 -53.35 17.71
CA PRO A 25 -5.08 -53.23 19.10
C PRO A 25 -5.59 -54.57 19.62
N SER A 26 -4.98 -55.07 20.70
CA SER A 26 -5.50 -56.18 21.49
C SER A 26 -6.48 -55.67 22.56
N SER A 27 -7.74 -56.11 22.50
CA SER A 27 -8.52 -56.42 23.71
C SER A 27 -9.83 -57.15 23.38
N SER A 28 -10.09 -58.19 24.15
CA SER A 28 -11.05 -59.27 23.93
C SER A 28 -12.53 -58.86 24.02
N PRO A 29 -13.45 -59.56 23.32
CA PRO A 29 -14.88 -59.37 23.51
C PRO A 29 -15.42 -60.33 24.58
N ALA A 30 -15.98 -59.78 25.66
CA ALA A 30 -16.91 -60.51 26.52
C ALA A 30 -18.29 -60.58 25.85
N ALA A 31 -18.86 -61.78 25.82
CA ALA A 31 -20.15 -62.07 25.23
C ALA A 31 -21.31 -61.45 26.02
N SER A 32 -22.16 -60.66 25.37
CA SER A 32 -23.63 -60.68 25.51
C SER A 32 -24.29 -59.69 24.53
N GLY A 33 -25.41 -60.08 23.92
CA GLY A 33 -26.33 -59.15 23.24
C GLY A 33 -26.25 -59.01 21.71
N GLY A 34 -26.53 -60.09 20.97
CA GLY A 34 -26.50 -60.16 19.50
C GLY A 34 -27.46 -59.25 18.70
N ARG A 35 -28.24 -58.36 19.35
CA ARG A 35 -29.10 -57.38 18.67
C ARG A 35 -28.53 -55.95 18.66
N TRP A 36 -27.67 -55.60 19.61
CA TRP A 36 -27.12 -54.25 19.72
C TRP A 36 -25.98 -53.97 18.72
N ARG A 37 -25.24 -55.02 18.33
CA ARG A 37 -24.16 -54.92 17.34
C ARG A 37 -24.65 -54.45 15.97
N TRP A 38 -25.84 -54.87 15.54
CA TRP A 38 -26.41 -54.46 14.26
C TRP A 38 -26.95 -53.03 14.28
N VAL A 39 -27.49 -52.58 15.42
CA VAL A 39 -27.91 -51.18 15.60
C VAL A 39 -26.72 -50.24 15.62
N ALA A 40 -25.62 -50.62 16.28
CA ALA A 40 -24.39 -49.83 16.29
C ALA A 40 -23.76 -49.71 14.89
N LEU A 41 -23.79 -50.79 14.10
CA LEU A 41 -23.26 -50.78 12.72
C LEU A 41 -24.12 -49.94 11.77
N ALA A 42 -25.46 -50.03 11.88
CA ALA A 42 -26.37 -49.19 11.11
C ALA A 42 -26.27 -47.71 11.49
N ALA A 43 -26.10 -47.40 12.78
CA ALA A 43 -25.88 -46.04 13.25
C ALA A 43 -24.53 -45.48 12.77
N ALA A 44 -23.46 -46.27 12.78
CA ALA A 44 -22.15 -45.86 12.26
C ALA A 44 -22.19 -45.58 10.75
N VAL A 45 -22.90 -46.39 9.97
CA VAL A 45 -23.09 -46.16 8.53
C VAL A 45 -23.94 -44.92 8.26
N ALA A 46 -25.00 -44.69 9.05
CA ALA A 46 -25.83 -43.49 8.90
C ALA A 46 -25.07 -42.20 9.28
N VAL A 47 -24.28 -42.23 10.35
CA VAL A 47 -23.41 -41.10 10.74
C VAL A 47 -22.30 -40.88 9.71
N GLY A 48 -21.69 -41.94 9.19
CA GLY A 48 -20.70 -41.85 8.11
C GLY A 48 -21.27 -41.32 6.79
N ALA A 49 -22.50 -41.70 6.44
CA ALA A 49 -23.19 -41.18 5.25
C ALA A 49 -23.59 -39.70 5.41
N LEU A 50 -24.06 -39.30 6.59
CA LEU A 50 -24.39 -37.89 6.87
C LEU A 50 -23.14 -37.00 6.90
N LEU A 51 -22.03 -37.47 7.50
CA LEU A 51 -20.75 -36.74 7.45
C LEU A 51 -20.15 -36.73 6.03
N GLY A 52 -20.31 -37.80 5.26
CA GLY A 52 -19.84 -37.89 3.88
C GLY A 52 -20.54 -36.91 2.93
N VAL A 53 -21.83 -36.64 3.13
CA VAL A 53 -22.57 -35.64 2.34
C VAL A 53 -22.11 -34.22 2.68
N VAL A 54 -21.82 -33.93 3.95
CA VAL A 54 -21.29 -32.61 4.37
C VAL A 54 -19.87 -32.38 3.82
N VAL A 55 -19.02 -33.41 3.83
CA VAL A 55 -17.65 -33.33 3.27
C VAL A 55 -17.64 -33.31 1.73
N SER A 56 -18.61 -33.97 1.08
CA SER A 56 -18.78 -33.94 -0.38
C SER A 56 -19.24 -32.58 -0.89
N GLY A 57 -20.14 -31.90 -0.19
CA GLY A 57 -20.53 -30.52 -0.53
C GLY A 57 -19.35 -29.55 -0.37
N ALA A 58 -18.62 -29.66 0.75
CA ALA A 58 -17.45 -28.82 1.01
C ALA A 58 -16.30 -29.02 0.01
N ARG A 59 -16.14 -30.22 -0.57
CA ARG A 59 -15.14 -30.47 -1.63
C ARG A 59 -15.56 -29.99 -3.01
N HIS A 60 -16.87 -29.96 -3.30
CA HIS A 60 -17.36 -29.42 -4.57
C HIS A 60 -17.26 -27.88 -4.57
N ASP A 61 -17.62 -27.25 -3.45
CA ASP A 61 -17.49 -25.80 -3.27
C ASP A 61 -16.02 -25.35 -3.27
N ALA A 62 -15.10 -26.15 -2.70
CA ALA A 62 -13.66 -25.86 -2.74
C ALA A 62 -13.01 -26.09 -4.11
N ALA A 63 -13.62 -26.90 -4.99
CA ALA A 63 -13.15 -27.09 -6.36
C ALA A 63 -13.64 -25.96 -7.27
N GLU A 64 -14.87 -25.48 -7.09
CA GLU A 64 -15.40 -24.30 -7.83
C GLU A 64 -14.71 -23.00 -7.42
N LEU A 65 -14.33 -22.84 -6.15
CA LEU A 65 -13.55 -21.68 -5.69
C LEU A 65 -12.09 -21.68 -6.17
N ASN A 66 -11.59 -22.79 -6.73
CA ASN A 66 -10.27 -22.87 -7.33
C ASN A 66 -10.24 -22.37 -8.79
N ASP A 67 -11.39 -22.18 -9.44
CA ASP A 67 -11.47 -21.74 -10.85
C ASP A 67 -11.33 -20.22 -11.02
N VAL A 68 -11.52 -19.44 -9.93
CA VAL A 68 -11.45 -17.98 -9.96
C VAL A 68 -10.34 -17.50 -9.04
N GLY A 69 -9.22 -17.12 -9.65
CA GLY A 69 -8.14 -16.40 -8.97
C GLY A 69 -8.06 -14.97 -9.46
N VAL A 70 -7.92 -14.02 -8.54
CA VAL A 70 -7.61 -12.63 -8.86
C VAL A 70 -6.31 -12.25 -8.17
N VAL A 71 -5.38 -11.69 -8.94
CA VAL A 71 -4.09 -11.18 -8.47
C VAL A 71 -4.10 -9.66 -8.51
N VAL A 72 -3.54 -9.04 -7.47
CA VAL A 72 -3.39 -7.57 -7.39
C VAL A 72 -2.05 -7.18 -7.98
N GLY A 73 -2.05 -6.18 -8.87
CA GLY A 73 -0.84 -5.65 -9.48
C GLY A 73 -0.35 -4.40 -8.77
N GLY A 74 -1.09 -3.31 -8.92
CA GLY A 74 -0.73 -2.02 -8.35
C GLY A 74 -1.84 -0.99 -8.44
N LEU A 75 -1.66 0.09 -7.68
CA LEU A 75 -2.56 1.23 -7.57
C LEU A 75 -2.30 2.22 -8.72
N THR A 76 -3.35 2.68 -9.36
CA THR A 76 -3.32 3.63 -10.47
C THR A 76 -4.28 4.77 -10.21
N GLY A 77 -3.96 5.99 -10.64
CA GLY A 77 -4.95 7.08 -10.65
C GLY A 77 -5.56 7.37 -9.27
N TRP A 78 -4.71 7.56 -8.27
CA TRP A 78 -5.15 7.98 -6.95
C TRP A 78 -5.49 9.46 -6.93
N THR A 79 -6.69 9.82 -6.48
CA THR A 79 -7.02 11.22 -6.16
C THR A 79 -7.79 11.32 -4.85
N GLY A 80 -7.47 12.38 -4.09
CA GLY A 80 -7.97 12.57 -2.73
C GLY A 80 -7.17 11.75 -1.72
N MET A 81 -6.62 12.38 -0.69
CA MET A 81 -6.23 11.62 0.51
C MET A 81 -7.51 11.25 1.23
N ALA A 82 -7.65 9.99 1.64
CA ALA A 82 -8.74 9.59 2.50
C ALA A 82 -8.51 10.17 3.91
N SER A 83 -8.57 11.49 4.04
CA SER A 83 -8.63 12.20 5.31
C SER A 83 -10.03 12.00 5.89
N GLN A 84 -10.22 12.20 7.21
CA GLN A 84 -11.44 11.78 7.93
C GLN A 84 -12.79 12.41 7.45
N GLY A 85 -13.28 12.14 6.25
CA GLY A 85 -14.52 12.71 5.71
C GLY A 85 -14.35 13.36 4.34
N GLU A 86 -13.20 13.18 3.67
CA GLU A 86 -13.16 13.26 2.22
C GLU A 86 -12.82 11.86 1.70
N PRO A 87 -13.72 11.20 0.95
CA PRO A 87 -13.43 9.89 0.40
C PRO A 87 -12.31 9.97 -0.63
N ALA A 88 -11.41 8.99 -0.61
CA ALA A 88 -10.46 8.81 -1.70
C ALA A 88 -11.11 8.15 -2.91
N SER A 89 -10.47 8.33 -4.06
CA SER A 89 -10.67 7.51 -5.25
C SER A 89 -9.35 6.84 -5.62
N ALA A 90 -9.45 5.59 -6.05
CA ALA A 90 -8.30 4.82 -6.49
C ALA A 90 -8.68 3.87 -7.61
N GLY A 91 -7.80 3.76 -8.60
CA GLY A 91 -7.78 2.65 -9.55
C GLY A 91 -6.90 1.52 -9.04
N MET A 92 -7.35 0.29 -9.22
CA MET A 92 -6.57 -0.92 -8.90
C MET A 92 -6.36 -1.76 -10.15
N GLN A 93 -5.12 -2.12 -10.44
CA GLN A 93 -4.80 -3.11 -11.46
C GLN A 93 -5.04 -4.52 -10.90
N LEU A 94 -5.93 -5.26 -11.56
CA LEU A 94 -6.30 -6.62 -11.20
C LEU A 94 -6.09 -7.55 -12.40
N LEU A 95 -5.63 -8.76 -12.14
CA LEU A 95 -5.43 -9.81 -13.13
C LEU A 95 -6.32 -10.99 -12.77
N ASN A 96 -7.23 -11.36 -13.67
CA ASN A 96 -7.95 -12.61 -13.58
C ASN A 96 -7.02 -13.76 -14.02
N VAL A 97 -6.63 -14.62 -13.08
CA VAL A 97 -5.82 -15.82 -13.37
C VAL A 97 -6.68 -17.09 -13.47
N GLY A 98 -8.00 -16.95 -13.35
CA GLY A 98 -8.97 -18.03 -13.59
C GLY A 98 -9.11 -18.37 -15.08
N GLU A 99 -9.87 -19.41 -15.39
CA GLU A 99 -10.05 -19.90 -16.76
C GLU A 99 -11.16 -19.20 -17.53
N ARG A 100 -11.99 -18.39 -16.87
CA ARG A 100 -13.20 -17.77 -17.44
C ARG A 100 -13.20 -16.27 -17.19
N GLU A 101 -13.82 -15.54 -18.11
CA GLU A 101 -14.09 -14.11 -17.92
C GLU A 101 -15.04 -13.92 -16.74
N ILE A 102 -14.73 -12.92 -15.91
CA ILE A 102 -15.55 -12.47 -14.79
C ILE A 102 -15.81 -10.97 -14.97
N GLU A 103 -16.84 -10.45 -14.29
CA GLU A 103 -17.12 -9.01 -14.29
C GLU A 103 -16.83 -8.44 -12.89
N ILE A 104 -15.77 -7.64 -12.76
CA ILE A 104 -15.35 -7.09 -11.46
C ILE A 104 -16.23 -5.90 -11.11
N LEU A 105 -16.87 -5.97 -9.93
CA LEU A 105 -17.77 -4.95 -9.40
C LEU A 105 -17.08 -3.92 -8.50
N GLY A 106 -15.86 -4.21 -8.06
CA GLY A 106 -15.09 -3.36 -7.17
C GLY A 106 -14.21 -4.15 -6.22
N PHE A 107 -13.54 -3.43 -5.33
CA PHE A 107 -12.70 -3.96 -4.28
C PHE A 107 -13.05 -3.36 -2.91
N GLY A 108 -12.62 -4.04 -1.86
CA GLY A 108 -12.76 -3.60 -0.48
C GLY A 108 -11.69 -4.26 0.36
N ALA A 109 -11.60 -3.89 1.63
CA ALA A 109 -10.67 -4.49 2.57
C ALA A 109 -11.21 -4.34 3.99
N ASP A 110 -10.66 -5.13 4.91
CA ASP A 110 -11.00 -4.95 6.33
C ASP A 110 -10.55 -3.55 6.78
N GLY A 111 -11.44 -2.85 7.47
CA GLY A 111 -11.24 -1.44 7.81
C GLY A 111 -11.34 -0.46 6.63
N LEU A 112 -11.72 -0.89 5.42
CA LEU A 112 -12.01 0.02 4.31
C LEU A 112 -13.52 0.05 4.05
N SER A 113 -14.13 1.23 4.18
CA SER A 113 -15.55 1.44 3.92
C SER A 113 -15.77 2.33 2.69
N ILE A 114 -17.00 2.32 2.16
CA ILE A 114 -17.43 3.19 1.08
C ILE A 114 -18.38 4.25 1.64
N GLU A 115 -18.08 5.52 1.37
CA GLU A 115 -18.91 6.64 1.80
C GLU A 115 -20.33 6.50 1.23
N PRO A 116 -21.38 6.61 2.06
CA PRO A 116 -22.75 6.53 1.60
C PRO A 116 -23.07 7.55 0.51
N GLY A 117 -23.63 7.08 -0.61
CA GLY A 117 -23.98 7.94 -1.75
C GLY A 117 -22.87 8.09 -2.79
N SER A 118 -21.69 7.50 -2.55
CA SER A 118 -20.69 7.32 -3.60
C SER A 118 -21.26 6.48 -4.75
N PRO A 119 -20.91 6.79 -6.01
CA PRO A 119 -21.34 5.98 -7.14
C PRO A 119 -20.74 4.58 -7.01
N ASP A 120 -21.56 3.56 -7.31
CA ASP A 120 -21.05 2.20 -7.48
C ASP A 120 -20.03 2.20 -8.65
N PRO A 121 -18.94 1.42 -8.55
CA PRO A 121 -18.03 1.24 -9.67
C PRO A 121 -18.76 0.73 -10.91
N GLU A 122 -18.35 1.19 -12.08
CA GLU A 122 -18.79 0.58 -13.33
C GLU A 122 -18.23 -0.86 -13.38
N PRO A 123 -19.06 -1.88 -13.60
CA PRO A 123 -18.59 -3.25 -13.74
C PRO A 123 -17.56 -3.38 -14.87
N VAL A 124 -16.42 -4.03 -14.59
CA VAL A 124 -15.31 -4.15 -15.53
C VAL A 124 -15.15 -5.61 -15.98
N PRO A 125 -15.31 -5.93 -17.27
CA PRO A 125 -15.04 -7.28 -17.77
C PRO A 125 -13.54 -7.57 -17.63
N ALA A 126 -13.21 -8.71 -17.02
CA ALA A 126 -11.85 -9.15 -16.76
C ALA A 126 -11.59 -10.51 -17.43
N PRO A 127 -11.08 -10.53 -18.67
CA PRO A 127 -10.71 -11.77 -19.35
C PRO A 127 -9.58 -12.52 -18.65
N PRO A 128 -9.51 -13.86 -18.77
CA PRO A 128 -8.38 -14.66 -18.30
C PRO A 128 -7.03 -14.15 -18.83
N GLY A 129 -6.08 -13.92 -17.92
CA GLY A 129 -4.71 -13.53 -18.27
C GLY A 129 -4.54 -12.06 -18.68
N GLU A 130 -5.57 -11.23 -18.56
CA GLU A 130 -5.51 -9.80 -18.89
C GLU A 130 -5.57 -8.91 -17.64
N TRP A 131 -4.73 -7.88 -17.62
CA TRP A 131 -4.76 -6.83 -16.60
C TRP A 131 -5.87 -5.83 -16.91
N VAL A 132 -6.71 -5.56 -15.92
CA VAL A 132 -7.75 -4.54 -15.98
C VAL A 132 -7.57 -3.53 -14.85
N VAL A 133 -8.06 -2.30 -15.05
CA VAL A 133 -8.09 -1.26 -14.02
C VAL A 133 -9.52 -1.11 -13.53
N VAL A 134 -9.72 -1.24 -12.23
CA VAL A 134 -11.01 -1.03 -11.57
C VAL A 134 -10.91 0.26 -10.76
N GLU A 135 -11.66 1.28 -11.16
CA GLU A 135 -11.74 2.55 -10.46
C GLU A 135 -12.85 2.50 -9.40
N GLN A 136 -12.51 2.91 -8.19
CA GLN A 136 -13.47 2.98 -7.09
C GLN A 136 -13.36 4.30 -6.36
N GLN A 137 -14.52 4.90 -6.13
CA GLN A 137 -14.67 6.16 -5.40
C GLN A 137 -15.27 5.89 -4.02
N GLY A 138 -15.26 6.90 -3.16
CA GLY A 138 -15.89 6.76 -1.85
C GLY A 138 -15.04 6.08 -0.79
N LEU A 139 -13.74 5.82 -1.04
CA LEU A 139 -12.92 4.99 -0.16
C LEU A 139 -12.60 5.72 1.15
N VAL A 140 -13.05 5.17 2.28
CA VAL A 140 -12.83 5.73 3.63
C VAL A 140 -12.19 4.67 4.54
N PRO A 141 -10.90 4.82 4.89
CA PRO A 141 -10.20 3.93 5.82
C PRO A 141 -10.68 4.18 7.25
N ASP A 142 -10.81 3.11 8.02
CA ASP A 142 -11.03 3.11 9.45
C ASP A 142 -9.67 3.33 10.13
N CYS A 143 -9.44 4.58 10.55
CA CYS A 143 -8.19 4.98 11.20
C CYS A 143 -7.97 4.36 12.58
N ALA A 144 -8.96 3.67 13.15
CA ALA A 144 -8.79 2.88 14.37
C ALA A 144 -8.36 1.43 14.09
N ALA A 145 -8.44 0.98 12.82
CA ALA A 145 -8.01 -0.35 12.39
C ALA A 145 -6.58 -0.33 11.84
N ASP A 146 -5.90 -1.47 11.93
CA ASP A 146 -4.63 -1.67 11.23
C ASP A 146 -4.85 -1.76 9.71
N PRO A 147 -3.88 -1.32 8.89
CA PRO A 147 -3.97 -1.47 7.44
C PRO A 147 -4.14 -2.95 7.05
N PRO A 148 -5.01 -3.27 6.08
CA PRO A 148 -5.32 -4.65 5.71
C PRO A 148 -4.17 -5.29 4.93
N GLU A 149 -3.97 -6.59 5.13
CA GLU A 149 -2.98 -7.39 4.41
C GLU A 149 -3.48 -7.88 3.04
N TYR A 150 -4.80 -7.90 2.82
CA TYR A 150 -5.43 -8.45 1.62
C TYR A 150 -6.56 -7.56 1.10
N LEU A 151 -6.88 -7.70 -0.19
CA LEU A 151 -8.06 -7.11 -0.80
C LEU A 151 -9.16 -8.14 -1.01
N ASN A 152 -10.39 -7.75 -0.75
CA ASN A 152 -11.59 -8.46 -1.13
C ASN A 152 -12.08 -7.89 -2.47
N VAL A 153 -12.03 -8.69 -3.54
CA VAL A 153 -12.53 -8.30 -4.86
C VAL A 153 -13.92 -8.89 -5.04
N ARG A 154 -14.89 -8.03 -5.36
CA ARG A 154 -16.28 -8.43 -5.67
C ARG A 154 -16.42 -8.58 -7.17
N PHE A 155 -17.03 -9.67 -7.63
CA PHE A 155 -17.22 -9.93 -9.06
C PHE A 155 -18.50 -10.72 -9.31
N LEU A 156 -19.03 -10.64 -10.53
CA LEU A 156 -20.06 -11.55 -11.03
C LEU A 156 -19.39 -12.73 -11.75
N ASP A 157 -19.81 -13.94 -11.39
CA ASP A 157 -19.43 -15.15 -12.11
C ASP A 157 -20.24 -15.33 -13.41
N ALA A 158 -19.97 -16.41 -14.13
CA ALA A 158 -20.66 -16.72 -15.39
C ALA A 158 -22.18 -16.98 -15.24
N ALA A 159 -22.66 -17.26 -14.02
CA ALA A 159 -24.08 -17.38 -13.72
C ALA A 159 -24.73 -16.04 -13.37
N GLY A 160 -23.94 -14.96 -13.28
CA GLY A 160 -24.37 -13.64 -12.83
C GLY A 160 -24.56 -13.56 -11.31
N GLU A 161 -23.94 -14.47 -10.55
CA GLU A 161 -23.97 -14.41 -9.08
C GLU A 161 -22.79 -13.59 -8.54
N GLU A 162 -23.06 -12.71 -7.58
CA GLU A 162 -22.01 -11.94 -6.91
C GLU A 162 -21.20 -12.84 -5.97
N ARG A 163 -19.88 -12.81 -6.15
CA ARG A 163 -18.90 -13.55 -5.37
C ARG A 163 -17.84 -12.59 -4.86
N VAL A 164 -17.18 -12.99 -3.78
CA VAL A 164 -16.05 -12.26 -3.19
C VAL A 164 -14.86 -13.19 -3.12
N VAL A 165 -13.73 -12.76 -3.68
CA VAL A 165 -12.46 -13.47 -3.57
C VAL A 165 -11.46 -12.61 -2.82
N ARG A 166 -10.65 -13.24 -1.97
CA ARG A 166 -9.51 -12.59 -1.36
C ARG A 166 -8.34 -12.64 -2.34
N ALA A 167 -7.96 -11.50 -2.88
CA ALA A 167 -6.79 -11.38 -3.74
C ALA A 167 -5.53 -11.36 -2.86
N GLY A 168 -4.60 -12.30 -3.15
CA GLY A 168 -3.45 -12.63 -2.30
C GLY A 168 -2.35 -11.57 -2.24
N ASP A 169 -1.39 -11.82 -1.34
CA ASP A 169 -0.24 -11.01 -0.91
C ASP A 169 0.00 -9.77 -1.77
N LEU A 170 -0.56 -8.66 -1.30
CA LEU A 170 -0.15 -7.34 -1.78
C LEU A 170 1.38 -7.29 -1.69
N PRO A 171 2.08 -6.78 -2.72
CA PRO A 171 3.52 -6.60 -2.61
C PRO A 171 3.83 -5.89 -1.29
N GLU A 172 4.89 -6.31 -0.59
CA GLU A 172 5.26 -5.92 0.80
C GLU A 172 5.20 -4.40 1.08
N TYR A 173 5.12 -3.59 0.02
CA TYR A 173 4.81 -2.16 0.05
C TYR A 173 3.35 -1.88 -0.35
N GLY A 174 2.40 -2.29 0.50
CA GLY A 174 1.40 -1.40 1.13
C GLY A 174 0.66 -0.34 0.31
N LEU A 175 0.37 -0.52 -0.98
CA LEU A 175 -0.35 0.50 -1.76
C LEU A 175 -1.77 0.78 -1.22
N ILE A 176 -2.47 -0.25 -0.74
CA ILE A 176 -3.73 -0.04 0.01
C ILE A 176 -3.46 0.55 1.39
N ALA A 177 -2.33 0.20 2.02
CA ALA A 177 -1.93 0.74 3.33
C ALA A 177 -1.57 2.23 3.24
N THR A 178 -1.29 2.76 2.05
CA THR A 178 -1.22 4.20 1.79
C THR A 178 -2.57 4.89 2.06
N LEU A 179 -3.71 4.19 1.99
CA LEU A 179 -4.99 4.78 2.45
C LEU A 179 -4.96 5.04 3.95
N TRP A 180 -4.25 4.21 4.71
CA TRP A 180 -4.03 4.44 6.14
C TRP A 180 -2.90 5.42 6.42
N SER A 181 -2.10 5.82 5.43
CA SER A 181 -1.09 6.85 5.66
C SER A 181 -1.77 8.19 5.95
N SER A 182 -2.94 8.49 5.35
CA SER A 182 -3.75 9.66 5.76
C SER A 182 -4.41 9.50 7.13
N CYS A 183 -4.47 8.29 7.70
CA CYS A 183 -4.90 8.09 9.09
C CYS A 183 -3.78 8.38 10.09
N ARG A 184 -2.53 8.07 9.73
CA ARG A 184 -1.35 8.28 10.59
C ARG A 184 -0.73 9.66 10.42
N TYR A 185 -0.65 10.13 9.18
CA TYR A 185 -0.19 11.44 8.78
C TYR A 185 -1.42 12.28 8.44
N GLY A 186 -2.27 12.48 9.46
CA GLY A 186 -3.61 13.05 9.34
C GLY A 186 -3.71 14.33 8.52
N GLU A 187 -2.60 15.02 8.33
CA GLU A 187 -2.56 16.43 8.01
C GLU A 187 -1.31 16.72 7.21
N GLN A 188 -1.44 16.80 5.89
CA GLN A 188 -0.27 17.03 5.06
C GLN A 188 -0.01 18.53 5.00
N LEU A 189 0.95 18.97 5.82
CA LEU A 189 1.67 20.18 5.49
C LEU A 189 2.43 19.91 4.20
N PHE A 190 2.00 20.49 3.09
CA PHE A 190 2.71 20.39 1.83
C PHE A 190 3.64 21.58 1.65
N ILE A 191 4.81 21.31 1.09
CA ILE A 191 5.67 22.36 0.56
C ILE A 191 5.49 22.37 -0.97
N ASP A 192 4.97 23.49 -1.49
CA ASP A 192 4.86 23.73 -2.93
C ASP A 192 6.25 23.94 -3.55
N GLU A 193 6.35 23.91 -4.88
CA GLU A 193 7.61 24.14 -5.58
C GLU A 193 8.19 25.52 -5.20
N PRO A 194 9.43 25.59 -4.66
CA PRO A 194 10.03 26.86 -4.27
C PRO A 194 10.16 27.83 -5.44
N GLU A 195 9.79 29.09 -5.26
CA GLU A 195 9.92 30.13 -6.27
C GLU A 195 11.18 30.97 -6.01
N VAL A 196 12.02 31.15 -7.04
CA VAL A 196 13.25 31.95 -6.90
C VAL A 196 12.91 33.44 -6.95
N VAL A 197 13.13 34.15 -5.85
CA VAL A 197 12.82 35.59 -5.73
C VAL A 197 14.01 36.44 -6.12
N THR A 198 15.17 36.16 -5.51
CA THR A 198 16.40 36.90 -5.79
C THR A 198 17.60 35.97 -5.83
N THR A 199 18.57 36.33 -6.65
CA THR A 199 19.84 35.63 -6.78
C THR A 199 20.98 36.62 -6.58
N ASP A 200 22.01 36.20 -5.86
CA ASP A 200 23.27 36.91 -5.76
C ASP A 200 24.47 35.95 -5.99
N ALA A 201 25.69 36.44 -5.76
CA ALA A 201 26.91 35.67 -5.99
C ALA A 201 27.12 34.54 -4.97
N THR A 202 26.59 34.67 -3.76
CA THR A 202 26.84 33.81 -2.59
C THR A 202 25.57 33.24 -1.95
N SER A 203 24.40 33.70 -2.38
CA SER A 203 23.10 33.30 -1.86
C SER A 203 22.00 33.39 -2.90
N ILE A 204 20.90 32.67 -2.62
CA ILE A 204 19.63 32.77 -3.33
C ILE A 204 18.53 32.88 -2.28
N VAL A 205 17.55 33.75 -2.49
CA VAL A 205 16.31 33.77 -1.70
C VAL A 205 15.20 33.11 -2.53
N MET A 206 14.58 32.10 -1.93
CA MET A 206 13.41 31.43 -2.49
C MET A 206 12.21 31.63 -1.59
N ASP A 207 11.05 31.85 -2.18
CA ASP A 207 9.77 31.79 -1.50
C ASP A 207 9.33 30.32 -1.46
N VAL A 208 9.17 29.80 -0.25
CA VAL A 208 8.71 28.44 0.02
C VAL A 208 7.30 28.53 0.57
N THR A 209 6.33 28.08 -0.21
CA THR A 209 4.92 28.08 0.22
C THR A 209 4.58 26.77 0.91
N ILE A 210 4.12 26.88 2.14
CA ILE A 210 3.66 25.78 2.97
C ILE A 210 2.13 25.85 3.04
N MET A 211 1.45 24.76 2.69
CA MET A 211 0.00 24.65 2.72
C MET A 211 -0.41 23.63 3.78
N ASN A 212 -1.43 23.93 4.57
CA ASN A 212 -1.98 22.95 5.50
C ASN A 212 -3.33 22.45 4.98
N ASP A 213 -3.31 21.30 4.31
CA ASP A 213 -4.54 20.62 3.86
C ASP A 213 -5.10 19.69 4.95
N GLY A 214 -4.52 19.73 6.16
CA GLY A 214 -5.01 19.07 7.36
C GLY A 214 -6.20 19.79 8.00
N ARG A 215 -6.61 19.30 9.18
CA ARG A 215 -7.84 19.73 9.88
C ARG A 215 -7.57 20.43 11.19
N GLU A 216 -6.39 20.22 11.75
CA GLU A 216 -5.86 20.94 12.88
C GLU A 216 -4.76 21.90 12.42
N PRO A 217 -4.54 23.00 13.16
CA PRO A 217 -3.40 23.85 12.91
C PRO A 217 -2.09 23.09 13.11
N ALA A 218 -1.17 23.20 12.17
CA ALA A 218 0.15 22.60 12.25
C ALA A 218 1.21 23.68 12.43
N THR A 219 2.20 23.44 13.30
CA THR A 219 3.29 24.39 13.55
C THR A 219 4.59 23.86 12.99
N VAL A 220 5.17 24.58 12.03
CA VAL A 220 6.51 24.30 11.51
C VAL A 220 7.52 24.95 12.44
N HIS A 221 8.39 24.14 13.05
CA HIS A 221 9.41 24.59 14.00
C HIS A 221 10.73 24.87 13.30
N GLU A 222 11.13 23.97 12.41
CA GLU A 222 12.38 24.07 11.68
C GLU A 222 12.12 23.76 10.20
N LEU A 223 12.86 24.48 9.35
CA LEU A 223 12.96 24.20 7.93
C LEU A 223 14.45 24.28 7.57
N GLY A 224 14.98 23.22 6.98
CA GLY A 224 16.40 23.04 6.71
C GLY A 224 16.66 22.43 5.33
N ALA A 225 17.92 22.19 5.03
CA ALA A 225 18.35 21.48 3.84
C ALA A 225 18.96 20.14 4.25
N ASP A 226 18.52 19.05 3.64
CA ASP A 226 19.25 17.77 3.66
C ASP A 226 20.01 17.63 2.34
N SER A 227 21.11 18.39 2.24
CA SER A 227 21.94 18.49 1.04
C SER A 227 23.36 18.90 1.44
N PRO A 228 24.34 17.98 1.35
CA PRO A 228 25.71 18.27 1.74
C PRO A 228 26.28 19.52 1.07
N GLY A 229 26.91 20.39 1.86
CA GLY A 229 27.53 21.63 1.39
C GLY A 229 26.56 22.78 1.07
N LEU A 230 25.25 22.57 1.17
CA LEU A 230 24.24 23.62 1.10
C LEU A 230 23.63 23.89 2.48
N ARG A 231 23.11 25.10 2.67
CA ARG A 231 22.38 25.49 3.87
C ARG A 231 21.15 26.31 3.50
N ALA A 232 19.98 25.88 3.95
CA ALA A 232 18.75 26.66 3.92
C ALA A 232 18.53 27.38 5.25
N GLN A 233 18.16 28.66 5.19
CA GLN A 233 17.90 29.51 6.36
C GLN A 233 16.52 30.17 6.19
N PRO A 234 15.46 29.60 6.78
CA PRO A 234 14.12 30.17 6.72
C PRO A 234 14.01 31.42 7.60
N ALA A 235 13.26 32.42 7.13
CA ALA A 235 12.80 33.54 7.94
C ALA A 235 11.39 33.27 8.46
N GLY A 236 11.09 33.70 9.69
CA GLY A 236 9.72 33.70 10.22
C GLY A 236 9.26 32.39 10.89
N LEU A 237 10.19 31.53 11.32
CA LEU A 237 9.88 30.35 12.14
C LEU A 237 9.97 30.63 13.65
N PRO A 238 9.22 29.90 14.50
CA PRO A 238 8.19 28.92 14.13
C PRO A 238 6.95 29.60 13.52
N VAL A 239 6.22 28.89 12.67
CA VAL A 239 4.97 29.38 12.05
C VAL A 239 3.86 28.35 12.19
N THR A 240 2.68 28.81 12.58
CA THR A 240 1.46 27.98 12.63
C THR A 240 0.64 28.26 11.38
N VAL A 241 0.24 27.20 10.69
CA VAL A 241 -0.60 27.24 9.48
C VAL A 241 -1.95 26.65 9.84
N SER A 242 -3.02 27.43 9.74
CA SER A 242 -4.38 26.92 10.00
C SER A 242 -4.83 25.96 8.89
N PRO A 243 -5.80 25.09 9.16
CA PRO A 243 -6.45 24.27 8.14
C PRO A 243 -6.94 25.10 6.94
N GLY A 244 -6.59 24.68 5.72
CA GLY A 244 -6.92 25.35 4.46
C GLY A 244 -6.15 26.64 4.18
N ASP A 245 -5.29 27.09 5.11
CA ASP A 245 -4.42 28.24 4.90
C ASP A 245 -3.10 27.84 4.21
N ARG A 246 -2.43 28.86 3.68
CA ARG A 246 -1.07 28.78 3.17
C ARG A 246 -0.22 29.90 3.75
N VAL A 247 1.06 29.62 3.98
CA VAL A 247 2.04 30.62 4.37
C VAL A 247 3.27 30.53 3.47
N THR A 248 3.80 31.68 3.06
CA THR A 248 5.02 31.76 2.27
C THR A 248 6.16 32.23 3.16
N LEU A 249 7.23 31.45 3.21
CA LEU A 249 8.44 31.77 3.96
C LEU A 249 9.57 32.09 2.97
N ALA A 250 10.27 33.20 3.21
CA ALA A 250 11.51 33.46 2.52
C ALA A 250 12.61 32.56 3.10
N VAL A 251 13.23 31.74 2.24
CA VAL A 251 14.32 30.82 2.59
C VAL A 251 15.58 31.25 1.85
N THR A 252 16.60 31.65 2.61
CA THR A 252 17.90 32.01 2.05
C THR A 252 18.78 30.77 1.98
N TRP A 253 19.24 30.46 0.78
CA TRP A 253 20.16 29.37 0.49
C TRP A 253 21.57 29.89 0.33
N THR A 254 22.54 29.24 0.98
CA THR A 254 23.97 29.54 0.84
C THR A 254 24.79 28.27 0.68
N VAL A 255 25.98 28.39 0.10
CA VAL A 255 26.97 27.31 0.08
C VAL A 255 27.77 27.34 1.38
N SER A 256 27.84 26.22 2.09
CA SER A 256 28.57 26.07 3.35
C SER A 256 29.90 25.33 3.17
N ALA A 257 30.01 24.45 2.17
CA ALA A 257 31.24 23.72 1.85
C ALA A 257 31.29 23.33 0.36
N CYS A 258 32.18 23.98 -0.41
CA CYS A 258 32.25 23.80 -1.86
C CYS A 258 32.64 22.39 -2.33
N ALA A 259 33.46 21.67 -1.56
CA ALA A 259 33.84 20.30 -1.88
C ALA A 259 32.65 19.34 -1.85
N ASP A 260 31.74 19.53 -0.89
CA ASP A 260 30.53 18.72 -0.71
C ASP A 260 29.43 19.17 -1.66
N ALA A 261 29.27 20.49 -1.82
CA ALA A 261 28.26 21.08 -2.69
C ALA A 261 28.44 20.73 -4.17
N ARG A 262 29.66 20.44 -4.64
CA ARG A 262 29.88 19.99 -6.02
C ARG A 262 29.49 18.53 -6.27
N GLN A 263 29.20 17.77 -5.22
CA GLN A 263 28.92 16.34 -5.31
C GLN A 263 27.44 16.00 -5.15
N PHE A 264 26.56 16.95 -4.80
CA PHE A 264 25.15 16.60 -4.58
C PHE A 264 24.44 16.32 -5.91
N PHE A 265 23.58 15.30 -5.88
CA PHE A 265 22.69 14.98 -6.98
C PHE A 265 21.28 15.46 -6.67
N ASP A 266 20.79 15.28 -5.45
CA ASP A 266 19.44 15.68 -5.06
C ASP A 266 19.46 16.69 -3.92
N VAL A 267 18.49 17.61 -3.95
CA VAL A 267 18.32 18.64 -2.92
C VAL A 267 16.98 18.41 -2.26
N TYR A 268 16.97 18.34 -0.93
CA TYR A 268 15.76 18.18 -0.13
C TYR A 268 15.63 19.32 0.88
N LEU A 269 14.43 19.85 1.02
CA LEU A 269 14.01 20.62 2.17
C LEU A 269 13.56 19.66 3.26
N THR A 270 14.08 19.82 4.47
CA THR A 270 13.61 19.08 5.65
C THR A 270 12.77 19.96 6.53
N SER A 271 11.69 19.43 7.10
CA SER A 271 10.92 20.13 8.11
C SER A 271 10.70 19.28 9.35
N THR A 272 10.67 19.95 10.50
CA THR A 272 10.14 19.41 11.76
C THR A 272 8.88 20.19 12.10
N LEU A 273 7.81 19.46 12.37
CA LEU A 273 6.51 20.04 12.64
C LEU A 273 5.89 19.44 13.91
N THR A 274 4.89 20.12 14.45
CA THR A 274 4.01 19.61 15.49
C THR A 274 2.58 19.75 14.99
N GLU A 275 1.83 18.66 15.02
CA GLU A 275 0.40 18.60 14.73
C GLU A 275 -0.36 18.47 16.06
N GLY A 276 -1.46 19.20 16.19
CA GLY A 276 -2.34 19.10 17.35
C GLY A 276 -1.66 19.36 18.72
N ALA A 277 -2.20 18.70 19.76
CA ALA A 277 -1.78 18.90 21.15
C ALA A 277 -0.74 17.88 21.66
N ASP A 278 -0.40 16.84 20.90
CA ASP A 278 0.58 15.83 21.30
C ASP A 278 1.85 15.91 20.42
N PRO A 279 2.96 16.47 20.93
CA PRO A 279 4.18 16.72 20.16
C PRO A 279 5.07 15.47 19.95
N ARG A 280 4.52 14.26 20.04
CA ARG A 280 5.31 13.03 20.06
C ARG A 280 5.28 12.35 18.70
N ASP A 281 6.47 12.16 18.16
CA ASP A 281 6.79 11.48 16.90
C ASP A 281 6.37 12.21 15.63
N ASN A 282 7.03 13.34 15.36
CA ASN A 282 6.99 13.90 14.02
C ASN A 282 8.20 13.41 13.21
N PRO A 283 8.01 12.52 12.22
CA PRO A 283 9.09 12.16 11.31
C PRO A 283 9.57 13.41 10.59
N MET A 284 10.89 13.53 10.40
CA MET A 284 11.45 14.56 9.56
C MET A 284 10.88 14.40 8.14
N ASN A 285 10.12 15.39 7.69
CA ASN A 285 9.54 15.37 6.35
C ASN A 285 10.57 15.86 5.34
N MET A 286 10.68 15.19 4.20
CA MET A 286 11.65 15.51 3.15
C MET A 286 10.91 15.89 1.86
N TYR A 287 11.13 17.10 1.38
CA TYR A 287 10.52 17.63 0.16
C TYR A 287 11.60 17.85 -0.90
N PRO A 288 11.56 17.16 -2.05
CA PRO A 288 12.55 17.36 -3.09
C PRO A 288 12.43 18.76 -3.69
N VAL A 289 13.54 19.48 -3.79
CA VAL A 289 13.63 20.71 -4.56
C VAL A 289 13.87 20.33 -6.02
N MET A 290 12.89 20.65 -6.87
CA MET A 290 12.86 20.21 -8.27
C MET A 290 12.96 21.42 -9.23
N GLY A 291 12.97 21.12 -10.53
CA GLY A 291 12.69 22.12 -11.56
C GLY A 291 13.64 23.34 -11.57
N PRO A 292 13.11 24.55 -11.81
CA PRO A 292 13.89 25.78 -11.88
C PRO A 292 14.62 26.12 -10.58
N ALA A 293 14.03 25.84 -9.41
CA ALA A 293 14.66 26.09 -8.12
C ALA A 293 15.96 25.29 -7.96
N ARG A 294 15.92 23.99 -8.29
CA ARG A 294 17.12 23.13 -8.29
C ARG A 294 18.19 23.64 -9.25
N ALA A 295 17.79 24.07 -10.45
CA ALA A 295 18.73 24.61 -11.43
C ALA A 295 19.45 25.88 -10.90
N GLU A 296 18.74 26.75 -10.19
CA GLU A 296 19.35 27.94 -9.59
C GLU A 296 20.28 27.59 -8.42
N LEU A 297 19.98 26.58 -7.61
CA LEU A 297 20.92 26.08 -6.59
C LEU A 297 22.22 25.56 -7.19
N VAL A 298 22.15 24.84 -8.31
CA VAL A 298 23.36 24.42 -9.04
C VAL A 298 24.16 25.64 -9.49
N ARG A 299 23.52 26.66 -10.06
CA ARG A 299 24.20 27.90 -10.48
C ARG A 299 24.79 28.68 -9.31
N LEU A 300 24.13 28.67 -8.14
CA LEU A 300 24.68 29.26 -6.92
C LEU A 300 25.99 28.58 -6.52
N VAL A 301 26.03 27.25 -6.59
CA VAL A 301 27.23 26.46 -6.26
C VAL A 301 28.37 26.81 -7.20
N ASP A 302 28.10 26.89 -8.50
CA ASP A 302 29.10 27.31 -9.49
C ASP A 302 29.65 28.70 -9.15
N ARG A 303 28.77 29.70 -8.97
CA ARG A 303 29.19 31.08 -8.68
C ARG A 303 29.96 31.22 -7.38
N ALA A 304 29.46 30.63 -6.29
CA ALA A 304 30.06 30.76 -4.97
C ALA A 304 31.42 30.05 -4.92
N CYS A 305 31.55 28.87 -5.54
CA CYS A 305 32.75 28.05 -5.45
C CYS A 305 33.81 28.36 -6.51
N GLU A 306 33.49 29.11 -7.57
CA GLU A 306 34.50 29.69 -8.47
C GLU A 306 35.30 30.80 -7.79
N SER A 307 34.71 31.52 -6.84
CA SER A 307 35.37 32.63 -6.14
C SER A 307 36.43 32.20 -5.12
N GLU A 308 36.50 30.91 -4.79
CA GLU A 308 37.45 30.33 -3.83
C GLU A 308 38.72 29.74 -4.49
N GLY A 309 38.77 29.64 -5.82
CA GLY A 309 39.87 29.05 -6.59
C GLY A 309 40.71 30.07 -7.34
#